data_AF-W9YQP8-F1
#
_entry.id   AF-W9YQP8-F1
#
_cell.length_a   1.000
_cell.length_b   1.000
_cell.length_c   1.000
_cell.angle_alpha   90.00
_cell.angle_beta   90.00
_cell.angle_gamma   90.00
#
_symmetry.space_group_name_H-M   'P 1'
#
loop_
_entity.id
_entity.type
_entity.pdbx_description
1 polymer ?
#
loop_
_entity_poly.entity_id
_entity_poly.type
_entity_poly.pdbx_seq_one_letter_code
_entity_poly.pdbx_strand_id
1 'polypeptide(L)'
;MAGSNNQPNDLVRQHTHDIELGVSDVLQRHVTRHVVPTKPVSQRKLNFEHKRPRIMREMMAEATGVFFYVFPGIASVASFTLATTNPVAGVIGVTVFGSLFQIGWAFALGIAFAIVTCAPVSGGHFNPAITICFAIWEGFPWRKVPHYIFSQIFGAFLAGLMLMACYWPQIQAAKAIDIKEHGTAVYNGGVASILCVFPNPDQTNQGYLFFQEFFVDSYIGIIIWACLDRANPFVSAQSVPFTIGLAYATMVWGFAGNTISTNLARDLGTRIVAAIFFGGEAFTASSSYSWISILVNIPATIFATGYYEFLMRDSLQKIQQGHAEHKDGEEGLHRHISKVTGVDVANPAWETNRGAMNTADGVREKQF
;
A
#
# COMPACT_ATOMS: atom_id res chain seq x y z
N MET A 1 -81.02 1.84 47.54
CA MET A 1 -79.86 2.74 47.66
C MET A 1 -78.60 1.90 47.52
N ALA A 2 -77.67 2.32 46.64
CA ALA A 2 -76.37 1.71 46.28
C ALA A 2 -76.44 0.30 45.64
N GLY A 3 -75.72 -0.06 44.57
CA GLY A 3 -74.72 0.65 43.76
C GLY A 3 -74.23 -0.18 42.55
N SER A 4 -73.55 0.53 41.64
CA SER A 4 -72.63 0.13 40.56
C SER A 4 -73.07 -0.83 39.44
N ASN A 5 -73.19 -0.30 38.22
CA ASN A 5 -72.86 -1.01 36.98
C ASN A 5 -72.07 -0.08 36.04
N ASN A 6 -70.83 -0.46 35.78
CA ASN A 6 -69.88 0.18 34.87
C ASN A 6 -70.30 0.00 33.41
N GLN A 7 -70.32 1.08 32.63
CA GLN A 7 -70.06 1.05 31.19
C GLN A 7 -68.71 1.72 30.91
N PRO A 8 -67.80 1.11 30.14
CA PRO A 8 -66.61 1.79 29.65
C PRO A 8 -66.87 2.32 28.24
N ASN A 9 -66.76 3.63 28.04
CA ASN A 9 -66.47 4.21 26.74
C ASN A 9 -65.11 4.90 26.79
N ASP A 10 -64.44 4.85 25.65
CA ASP A 10 -63.23 5.59 25.26
C ASP A 10 -61.89 5.05 25.73
N LEU A 11 -61.35 4.09 24.96
CA LEU A 11 -59.97 4.15 24.52
C LEU A 11 -59.84 3.58 23.10
N VAL A 12 -59.60 4.49 22.15
CA VAL A 12 -59.13 4.24 20.80
C VAL A 12 -57.86 3.40 20.86
N ARG A 13 -57.94 2.13 20.45
CA ARG A 13 -56.77 1.30 20.12
C ARG A 13 -56.62 1.33 18.59
N GLN A 14 -55.89 2.31 18.08
CA GLN A 14 -55.40 2.22 16.70
C GLN A 14 -54.43 1.04 16.62
N HIS A 15 -54.79 0.06 15.79
CA HIS A 15 -53.96 -1.08 15.45
C HIS A 15 -52.64 -0.60 14.83
N THR A 16 -51.54 -0.74 15.56
CA THR A 16 -50.18 -0.37 15.16
C THR A 16 -49.57 -1.35 14.13
N HIS A 17 -50.38 -2.20 13.48
CA HIS A 17 -49.91 -3.27 12.59
C HIS A 17 -50.36 -3.13 11.13
N ASP A 18 -51.26 -2.19 10.82
CA ASP A 18 -51.77 -2.02 9.44
C ASP A 18 -51.05 -0.91 8.64
N ILE A 19 -50.19 -0.10 9.27
CA ILE A 19 -49.55 1.06 8.61
C ILE A 19 -48.15 0.72 8.02
N GLU A 20 -47.45 -0.29 8.55
CA GLU A 20 -46.07 -0.58 8.12
C GLU A 20 -45.96 -1.41 6.83
N LEU A 21 -47.04 -2.09 6.43
CA LEU A 21 -47.10 -2.87 5.19
C LEU A 21 -47.25 -1.98 3.94
N GLY A 22 -47.85 -0.79 4.04
CA GLY A 22 -48.10 0.08 2.89
C GLY A 22 -46.88 0.83 2.36
N VAL A 23 -46.01 1.33 3.24
CA VAL A 23 -44.85 2.15 2.84
C VAL A 23 -43.76 1.29 2.22
N SER A 24 -43.52 0.10 2.78
CA SER A 24 -42.51 -0.84 2.29
C SER A 24 -42.86 -1.40 0.92
N ASP A 25 -44.12 -1.76 0.69
CA ASP A 25 -44.60 -2.26 -0.61
C ASP A 25 -44.65 -1.16 -1.69
N VAL A 26 -45.02 0.08 -1.30
CA VAL A 26 -45.01 1.24 -2.21
C VAL A 26 -43.59 1.64 -2.59
N LEU A 27 -42.64 1.56 -1.65
CA LEU A 27 -41.20 1.76 -1.89
C LEU A 27 -40.60 0.64 -2.74
N GLN A 28 -40.95 -0.63 -2.51
CA GLN A 28 -40.49 -1.74 -3.36
C GLN A 28 -40.96 -1.61 -4.81
N ARG A 29 -42.18 -1.09 -5.05
CA ARG A 29 -42.68 -0.83 -6.41
C ARG A 29 -41.93 0.31 -7.12
N HIS A 30 -41.53 1.36 -6.40
CA HIS A 30 -40.76 2.48 -6.96
C HIS A 30 -39.25 2.20 -7.03
N VAL A 31 -38.74 1.31 -6.19
CA VAL A 31 -37.35 0.84 -6.17
C VAL A 31 -37.30 -0.57 -6.78
N THR A 32 -37.89 -0.75 -7.96
CA THR A 32 -37.52 -1.90 -8.80
C THR A 32 -36.12 -1.63 -9.31
N ARG A 33 -35.12 -2.04 -8.51
CA ARG A 33 -33.72 -2.03 -8.92
C ARG A 33 -33.67 -2.82 -10.22
N HIS A 34 -33.43 -2.14 -11.33
CA HIS A 34 -33.25 -2.80 -12.62
C HIS A 34 -31.93 -3.57 -12.53
N VAL A 35 -31.99 -4.80 -12.00
CA VAL A 35 -30.86 -5.70 -11.93
C VAL A 35 -30.59 -6.13 -13.36
N VAL A 36 -29.64 -5.45 -14.01
CA VAL A 36 -29.17 -5.84 -15.34
C VAL A 36 -28.71 -7.30 -15.23
N PRO A 37 -29.31 -8.23 -15.99
CA PRO A 37 -28.92 -9.63 -15.92
C PRO A 37 -27.43 -9.75 -16.28
N THR A 38 -26.68 -10.51 -15.48
CA THR A 38 -25.25 -10.70 -15.71
C THR A 38 -25.06 -11.38 -17.07
N LYS A 39 -24.24 -10.76 -17.93
CA LYS A 39 -23.95 -11.35 -19.25
C LYS A 39 -23.28 -12.71 -19.05
N PRO A 40 -23.75 -13.79 -19.71
CA PRO A 40 -23.11 -15.09 -19.63
C PRO A 40 -21.67 -15.00 -20.15
N VAL A 41 -20.75 -15.64 -19.43
CA VAL A 41 -19.33 -15.65 -19.79
C VAL A 41 -19.12 -16.57 -20.99
N SER A 42 -18.48 -16.09 -22.05
CA SER A 42 -18.21 -16.91 -23.23
C SER A 42 -17.19 -18.01 -22.95
N GLN A 43 -17.36 -19.18 -23.58
CA GLN A 43 -16.40 -20.29 -23.45
C GLN A 43 -14.98 -19.89 -23.87
N ARG A 44 -14.85 -18.96 -24.83
CA ARG A 44 -13.55 -18.39 -25.23
C ARG A 44 -12.85 -17.71 -24.05
N LYS A 45 -13.59 -16.95 -23.23
CA LYS A 45 -13.02 -16.27 -22.05
C LYS A 45 -12.63 -17.27 -20.97
N LEU A 46 -13.43 -18.31 -20.73
CA LEU A 46 -13.10 -19.38 -19.79
C LEU A 46 -11.84 -20.16 -20.21
N ASN A 47 -11.74 -20.52 -21.49
CA ASN A 47 -10.58 -21.22 -22.04
C ASN A 47 -9.31 -20.35 -21.94
N PHE A 48 -9.43 -19.05 -22.16
CA PHE A 48 -8.32 -18.10 -21.96
C PHE A 48 -7.89 -18.04 -20.50
N GLU A 49 -8.83 -17.91 -19.55
CA GLU A 49 -8.54 -17.89 -18.11
C GLU A 49 -7.87 -19.19 -17.64
N HIS A 50 -8.32 -20.35 -18.14
CA HIS A 50 -7.73 -21.64 -17.79
C HIS A 50 -6.29 -21.81 -18.30
N LYS A 51 -5.99 -21.29 -19.49
CA LYS A 51 -4.65 -21.37 -20.09
C LYS A 51 -3.64 -20.39 -19.52
N ARG A 52 -4.08 -19.33 -18.83
CA ARG A 52 -3.19 -18.27 -18.32
C ARG A 52 -2.56 -18.69 -16.99
N PRO A 53 -1.22 -18.81 -16.89
CA PRO A 53 -0.57 -19.13 -15.63
C PRO A 53 -0.85 -18.03 -14.60
N ARG A 54 -1.36 -18.39 -13.42
CA ARG A 54 -1.68 -17.41 -12.36
C ARG A 54 -0.45 -16.61 -11.92
N ILE A 55 0.70 -17.25 -11.79
CA ILE A 55 1.97 -16.59 -11.43
C ILE A 55 2.36 -15.50 -12.43
N MET A 56 2.10 -15.70 -13.73
CA MET A 56 2.40 -14.68 -14.74
C MET A 56 1.49 -13.46 -14.58
N ARG A 57 0.24 -13.64 -14.11
CA ARG A 57 -0.65 -12.52 -13.80
C ARG A 57 -0.12 -11.69 -12.64
N GLU A 58 0.30 -12.38 -11.58
CA GLU A 58 0.89 -11.79 -10.39
C GLU A 58 2.16 -11.01 -10.74
N MET A 59 3.09 -11.63 -11.48
CA MET A 59 4.33 -11.01 -11.95
C MET A 59 4.06 -9.74 -12.79
N MET A 60 3.13 -9.80 -13.75
CA MET A 60 2.78 -8.62 -14.55
C MET A 60 2.14 -7.51 -13.71
N ALA A 61 1.31 -7.87 -12.72
CA ALA A 61 0.72 -6.89 -11.81
C ALA A 61 1.79 -6.25 -10.90
N GLU A 62 2.75 -7.02 -10.40
CA GLU A 62 3.89 -6.49 -9.63
C GLU A 62 4.77 -5.55 -10.47
N ALA A 63 5.13 -5.95 -11.69
CA ALA A 63 5.89 -5.10 -12.60
C ALA A 63 5.14 -3.81 -12.97
N THR A 64 3.84 -3.92 -13.25
CA THR A 64 2.99 -2.77 -13.57
C THR A 64 2.84 -1.85 -12.34
N GLY A 65 2.60 -2.40 -11.15
CA GLY A 65 2.49 -1.61 -9.93
C GLY A 65 3.77 -0.83 -9.62
N VAL A 66 4.95 -1.46 -9.77
CA VAL A 66 6.22 -0.74 -9.62
C VAL A 66 6.37 0.35 -10.67
N PHE A 67 6.05 0.07 -11.93
CA PHE A 67 6.07 1.07 -12.99
C PHE A 67 5.19 2.29 -12.64
N PHE A 68 4.00 2.07 -12.10
CA PHE A 68 2.99 3.10 -11.81
C PHE A 68 3.43 4.13 -10.77
N TYR A 69 4.33 3.79 -9.84
CA TYR A 69 4.87 4.77 -8.91
C TYR A 69 6.27 5.24 -9.27
N VAL A 70 7.10 4.37 -9.86
CA VAL A 70 8.46 4.73 -10.26
C VAL A 70 8.44 5.75 -11.38
N PHE A 71 7.67 5.52 -12.46
CA PHE A 71 7.64 6.39 -13.63
C PHE A 71 7.21 7.83 -13.32
N PRO A 72 6.02 8.10 -12.72
CA PRO A 72 5.64 9.48 -12.42
C PRO A 72 6.54 10.11 -11.36
N GLY A 73 7.07 9.31 -10.41
CA GLY A 73 8.03 9.79 -9.43
C GLY A 73 9.32 10.31 -10.07
N ILE A 74 10.01 9.49 -10.88
CA ILE A 74 11.24 9.91 -11.57
C ILE A 74 10.97 10.94 -12.68
N ALA A 75 9.79 10.96 -13.29
CA ALA A 75 9.39 12.02 -14.23
C ALA A 75 9.21 13.38 -13.53
N SER A 76 8.66 13.38 -12.30
CA SER A 76 8.58 14.59 -11.48
C SER A 76 9.97 15.07 -11.06
N VAL A 77 10.88 14.15 -10.71
CA VAL A 77 12.30 14.47 -10.47
C VAL A 77 12.96 15.03 -11.73
N ALA A 78 12.74 14.42 -12.90
CA ALA A 78 13.27 14.91 -14.16
C ALA A 78 12.78 16.34 -14.47
N SER A 79 11.48 16.59 -14.29
CA SER A 79 10.91 17.93 -14.48
C SER A 79 11.57 18.96 -13.55
N PHE A 80 11.88 18.59 -12.31
CA PHE A 80 12.53 19.47 -11.34
C PHE A 80 14.02 19.69 -11.70
N THR A 81 14.79 18.62 -11.88
CA THR A 81 16.24 18.69 -12.18
C THR A 81 16.50 19.39 -13.50
N LEU A 82 15.79 19.01 -14.58
CA LEU A 82 15.99 19.61 -15.90
C LEU A 82 15.56 21.08 -15.96
N ALA A 83 14.61 21.50 -15.12
CA ALA A 83 14.26 22.91 -14.99
C ALA A 83 15.39 23.71 -14.32
N THR A 84 16.06 23.14 -13.30
CA THR A 84 17.19 23.80 -12.65
C THR A 84 18.46 23.86 -13.50
N THR A 85 18.66 22.90 -14.41
CA THR A 85 19.84 22.85 -15.29
C THR A 85 19.63 23.54 -16.64
N ASN A 86 18.45 24.13 -16.90
CA ASN A 86 18.16 24.80 -18.18
C ASN A 86 18.62 26.27 -18.13
N PRO A 87 19.55 26.71 -19.00
CA PRO A 87 20.04 28.10 -19.04
C PRO A 87 18.91 29.13 -19.24
N VAL A 88 17.84 28.77 -19.95
CA VAL A 88 16.68 29.64 -20.18
C VAL A 88 15.85 29.82 -18.91
N ALA A 89 15.79 28.81 -18.03
CA ALA A 89 15.08 28.90 -16.75
C ALA A 89 15.75 29.90 -15.79
N GLY A 90 17.09 29.97 -15.80
CA GLY A 90 17.85 30.97 -15.06
C GLY A 90 17.60 32.42 -15.55
N VAL A 91 17.31 32.60 -16.84
CA VAL A 91 17.03 33.93 -17.44
C VAL A 91 15.64 34.46 -17.06
N ILE A 92 14.65 33.58 -16.90
CA ILE A 92 13.27 33.97 -16.61
C ILE A 92 13.04 34.20 -15.10
N GLY A 93 14.01 33.85 -14.25
CA GLY A 93 13.94 34.10 -12.80
C GLY A 93 12.82 33.32 -12.08
N VAL A 94 12.27 32.30 -12.75
CA VAL A 94 11.22 31.43 -12.22
C VAL A 94 11.69 30.00 -12.46
N THR A 95 11.79 29.20 -11.40
CA THR A 95 11.82 27.73 -11.53
C THR A 95 10.43 27.30 -12.00
N VAL A 96 10.16 27.37 -13.32
CA VAL A 96 8.79 27.35 -13.86
C VAL A 96 8.09 26.00 -13.64
N PHE A 97 8.83 24.89 -13.49
CA PHE A 97 8.25 23.55 -13.39
C PHE A 97 8.97 22.66 -12.36
N GLY A 98 8.21 22.04 -11.46
CA GLY A 98 8.70 21.07 -10.48
C GLY A 98 8.95 21.63 -9.07
N SER A 99 8.70 20.83 -8.04
CA SER A 99 9.06 21.11 -6.64
C SER A 99 9.23 19.80 -5.88
N LEU A 100 9.96 19.82 -4.75
CA LEU A 100 10.04 18.68 -3.84
C LEU A 100 8.65 18.22 -3.36
N PHE A 101 7.74 19.18 -3.17
CA PHE A 101 6.35 18.88 -2.83
C PHE A 101 5.65 18.07 -3.92
N GLN A 102 5.81 18.50 -5.18
CA GLN A 102 5.28 17.79 -6.36
C GLN A 102 5.87 16.38 -6.51
N ILE A 103 7.16 16.20 -6.22
CA ILE A 103 7.82 14.88 -6.28
C ILE A 103 7.18 13.90 -5.30
N GLY A 104 6.98 14.30 -4.04
CA GLY A 104 6.32 13.42 -3.07
C GLY A 104 4.89 13.07 -3.48
N TRP A 105 4.11 14.01 -4.02
CA TRP A 105 2.77 13.70 -4.54
C TRP A 105 2.78 12.76 -5.75
N ALA A 106 3.74 12.90 -6.66
CA ALA A 106 3.88 12.01 -7.81
C ALA A 106 4.13 10.56 -7.35
N PHE A 107 4.99 10.36 -6.35
CA PHE A 107 5.18 9.06 -5.73
C PHE A 107 3.93 8.57 -4.98
N ALA A 108 3.31 9.41 -4.13
CA ALA A 108 2.13 9.03 -3.36
C ALA A 108 0.95 8.57 -4.23
N LEU A 109 0.60 9.36 -5.25
CA LEU A 109 -0.49 9.03 -6.15
C LEU A 109 -0.14 7.84 -7.03
N GLY A 110 1.12 7.73 -7.47
CA GLY A 110 1.60 6.56 -8.20
C GLY A 110 1.46 5.27 -7.38
N ILE A 111 1.82 5.30 -6.09
CA ILE A 111 1.63 4.18 -5.15
C ILE A 111 0.13 3.87 -4.97
N ALA A 112 -0.71 4.88 -4.76
CA ALA A 112 -2.14 4.69 -4.63
C ALA A 112 -2.74 4.03 -5.88
N PHE A 113 -2.36 4.48 -7.07
CA PHE A 113 -2.81 3.88 -8.33
C PHE A 113 -2.26 2.46 -8.53
N ALA A 114 -1.00 2.20 -8.16
CA ALA A 114 -0.43 0.86 -8.18
C ALA A 114 -1.25 -0.10 -7.31
N ILE A 115 -1.59 0.30 -6.08
CA ILE A 115 -2.40 -0.51 -5.16
C ILE A 115 -3.80 -0.74 -5.73
N VAL A 116 -4.50 0.32 -6.13
CA VAL A 116 -5.88 0.23 -6.65
C VAL A 116 -5.97 -0.66 -7.88
N THR A 117 -4.98 -0.60 -8.78
CA THR A 117 -5.03 -1.32 -10.07
C THR A 117 -4.45 -2.73 -9.99
N CYS A 118 -3.38 -2.94 -9.22
CA CYS A 118 -2.57 -4.15 -9.30
C CYS A 118 -2.63 -5.02 -8.03
N ALA A 119 -2.97 -4.47 -6.85
CA ALA A 119 -3.07 -5.25 -5.63
C ALA A 119 -4.14 -6.35 -5.68
N PRO A 120 -5.33 -6.16 -6.31
CA PRO A 120 -6.32 -7.23 -6.45
C PRO A 120 -5.84 -8.47 -7.23
N VAL A 121 -4.75 -8.34 -7.99
CA VAL A 121 -4.18 -9.43 -8.80
C VAL A 121 -2.99 -10.09 -8.10
N SER A 122 -2.12 -9.31 -7.48
CA SER A 122 -0.81 -9.78 -6.96
C SER A 122 -0.72 -9.84 -5.44
N GLY A 123 -1.60 -9.16 -4.71
CA GLY A 123 -1.41 -8.81 -3.30
C GLY A 123 -0.77 -7.43 -3.11
N GLY A 124 -0.17 -6.87 -4.17
CA GLY A 124 0.31 -5.49 -4.19
C GLY A 124 1.54 -5.23 -3.34
N HIS A 125 2.56 -6.08 -3.48
CA HIS A 125 3.78 -5.94 -2.67
C HIS A 125 4.62 -4.76 -3.15
N PHE A 126 4.87 -4.70 -4.48
CA PHE A 126 5.62 -3.65 -5.20
C PHE A 126 7.00 -3.29 -4.62
N ASN A 127 7.50 -4.09 -3.68
CA ASN A 127 8.75 -3.89 -2.96
C ASN A 127 9.30 -5.26 -2.56
N PRO A 128 10.56 -5.57 -2.88
CA PRO A 128 11.23 -6.80 -2.47
C PRO A 128 11.22 -7.02 -0.96
N ALA A 129 11.42 -5.96 -0.17
CA ALA A 129 11.43 -6.05 1.28
C ALA A 129 10.04 -6.43 1.85
N ILE A 130 8.99 -5.80 1.32
CA ILE A 130 7.60 -6.14 1.67
C ILE A 130 7.28 -7.58 1.27
N THR A 131 7.70 -8.01 0.08
CA THR A 131 7.50 -9.40 -0.39
C THR A 131 8.14 -10.42 0.57
N ILE A 132 9.33 -10.12 1.09
CA ILE A 132 10.01 -10.94 2.08
C ILE A 132 9.22 -10.94 3.40
N CYS A 133 8.77 -9.77 3.88
CA CYS A 133 7.96 -9.68 5.10
C CYS A 133 6.64 -10.47 4.99
N PHE A 134 5.94 -10.41 3.85
CA PHE A 134 4.76 -11.23 3.61
C PHE A 134 5.08 -12.74 3.66
N ALA A 135 6.27 -13.15 3.23
CA ALA A 135 6.70 -14.55 3.30
C ALA A 135 7.06 -15.00 4.73
N ILE A 136 7.55 -14.07 5.55
CA ILE A 136 7.88 -14.32 6.96
C ILE A 136 6.60 -14.38 7.83
N TRP A 137 5.70 -13.40 7.68
CA TRP A 137 4.62 -13.16 8.65
C TRP A 137 3.23 -13.61 8.17
N GLU A 138 2.92 -13.44 6.89
CA GLU A 138 1.57 -13.62 6.34
C GLU A 138 1.44 -14.88 5.46
N GLY A 139 2.42 -15.79 5.53
CA GLY A 139 2.39 -17.09 4.86
C GLY A 139 2.53 -17.04 3.34
N PHE A 140 3.09 -15.97 2.77
CA PHE A 140 3.31 -15.88 1.33
C PHE A 140 4.31 -16.95 0.84
N PRO A 141 4.01 -17.70 -0.24
CA PRO A 141 4.85 -18.83 -0.64
C PRO A 141 6.28 -18.40 -1.03
N TRP A 142 7.28 -18.90 -0.31
CA TRP A 142 8.71 -18.63 -0.57
C TRP A 142 9.14 -18.90 -2.01
N ARG A 143 8.52 -19.87 -2.70
CA ARG A 143 8.79 -20.17 -4.12
C ARG A 143 8.40 -19.03 -5.07
N LYS A 144 7.44 -18.18 -4.68
CA LYS A 144 7.01 -17.01 -5.46
C LYS A 144 7.89 -15.78 -5.24
N VAL A 145 8.58 -15.70 -4.11
CA VAL A 145 9.38 -14.52 -3.72
C VAL A 145 10.37 -14.09 -4.81
N PRO A 146 11.22 -14.98 -5.40
CA PRO A 146 12.15 -14.56 -6.44
C PRO A 146 11.46 -14.02 -7.71
N HIS A 147 10.29 -14.57 -8.06
CA HIS A 147 9.52 -14.14 -9.23
C HIS A 147 8.96 -12.73 -9.03
N TYR A 148 8.48 -12.43 -7.81
CA TYR A 148 8.00 -11.10 -7.45
C TYR A 148 9.14 -10.08 -7.47
N ILE A 149 10.27 -10.38 -6.81
CA ILE A 149 11.44 -9.50 -6.77
C ILE A 149 11.94 -9.18 -8.18
N PHE A 150 12.07 -10.20 -9.04
CA PHE A 150 12.45 -10.00 -10.43
C PHE A 150 11.47 -9.09 -11.18
N SER A 151 10.17 -9.35 -11.03
CA SER A 151 9.13 -8.56 -11.71
C SER A 151 9.10 -7.11 -11.26
N GLN A 152 9.31 -6.87 -9.97
CA GLN A 152 9.38 -5.53 -9.39
C GLN A 152 10.58 -4.75 -9.95
N ILE A 153 11.78 -5.35 -9.93
CA ILE A 153 12.99 -4.74 -10.51
C ILE A 153 12.77 -4.46 -12.01
N PHE A 154 12.15 -5.39 -12.73
CA PHE A 154 11.84 -5.24 -14.15
C PHE A 154 10.85 -4.08 -14.41
N GLY A 155 9.84 -3.90 -13.55
CA GLY A 155 8.92 -2.77 -13.62
C GLY A 155 9.61 -1.42 -13.47
N ALA A 156 10.51 -1.29 -12.49
CA ALA A 156 11.30 -0.08 -12.29
C ALA A 156 12.29 0.18 -13.44
N PHE A 157 12.90 -0.88 -13.97
CA PHE A 157 13.76 -0.80 -15.15
C PHE A 157 13.00 -0.27 -16.38
N LEU A 158 11.80 -0.78 -16.65
CA LEU A 158 10.95 -0.28 -17.74
C LEU A 158 10.53 1.18 -17.52
N ALA A 159 10.25 1.58 -16.28
CA ALA A 159 9.95 2.97 -15.96
C ALA A 159 11.14 3.89 -16.25
N GLY A 160 12.37 3.48 -15.89
CA GLY A 160 13.59 4.19 -16.21
C GLY A 160 13.82 4.33 -17.72
N LEU A 161 13.65 3.24 -18.48
CA LEU A 161 13.77 3.29 -19.94
C LEU A 161 12.73 4.23 -20.58
N MET A 162 11.48 4.17 -20.12
CA MET A 162 10.41 5.04 -20.60
C MET A 162 10.73 6.51 -20.30
N LEU A 163 11.26 6.82 -19.11
CA LEU A 163 11.70 8.18 -18.78
C LEU A 163 12.79 8.65 -19.74
N MET A 164 13.83 7.84 -19.96
CA MET A 164 14.92 8.16 -20.88
C MET A 164 14.37 8.43 -22.29
N ALA A 165 13.38 7.67 -22.76
CA ALA A 165 12.75 7.90 -24.06
C ALA A 165 11.95 9.22 -24.10
N CYS A 166 11.19 9.53 -23.05
CA CYS A 166 10.37 10.75 -22.99
C CYS A 166 11.20 12.05 -22.89
N TYR A 167 12.34 12.00 -22.20
CA TYR A 167 13.18 13.17 -21.91
C TYR A 167 14.56 13.12 -22.61
N TRP A 168 14.71 12.28 -23.63
CA TRP A 168 16.02 11.98 -24.25
C TRP A 168 16.80 13.24 -24.65
N PRO A 169 16.25 14.19 -25.43
CA PRO A 169 17.01 15.36 -25.85
C PRO A 169 17.44 16.26 -24.68
N GLN A 170 16.56 16.44 -23.69
CA GLN A 170 16.82 17.28 -22.52
C GLN A 170 17.87 16.66 -21.62
N ILE A 171 17.79 15.35 -21.38
CA ILE A 171 18.76 14.59 -20.58
C ILE A 171 20.15 14.63 -21.23
N GLN A 172 20.23 14.49 -22.56
CA GLN A 172 21.50 14.56 -23.28
C GLN A 172 22.14 15.95 -23.21
N ALA A 173 21.33 17.01 -23.31
CA ALA A 173 21.80 18.38 -23.15
C ALA A 173 22.31 18.64 -21.72
N ALA A 174 21.55 18.25 -20.70
CA ALA A 174 21.95 18.38 -19.30
C ALA A 174 23.21 17.56 -18.98
N LYS A 175 23.30 16.33 -19.48
CA LYS A 175 24.49 15.47 -19.33
C LYS A 175 25.76 16.14 -19.86
N ALA A 176 25.68 16.81 -21.00
CA ALA A 176 26.83 17.51 -21.59
C ALA A 176 27.28 18.70 -20.73
N ILE A 177 26.33 19.40 -20.08
CA ILE A 177 26.60 20.49 -19.15
C ILE A 177 27.29 19.93 -17.90
N ASP A 178 26.70 18.90 -17.26
CA ASP A 178 27.24 18.29 -16.04
C ASP A 178 28.66 17.76 -16.22
N ILE A 179 28.94 17.08 -17.34
CA ILE A 179 30.29 16.59 -17.65
C ILE A 179 31.27 17.75 -17.82
N LYS A 180 30.84 18.86 -18.41
CA LYS A 180 31.70 20.04 -18.62
C LYS A 180 31.99 20.79 -17.31
N GLU A 181 31.00 20.91 -16.44
CA GLU A 181 31.11 21.71 -15.21
C GLU A 181 31.65 20.91 -14.01
N HIS A 182 31.28 19.63 -13.91
CA HIS A 182 31.57 18.78 -12.75
C HIS A 182 32.45 17.56 -13.09
N GLY A 183 32.75 17.32 -14.37
CA GLY A 183 33.55 16.17 -14.82
C GLY A 183 32.79 14.84 -14.87
N THR A 184 31.60 14.77 -14.28
CA THR A 184 30.70 13.62 -14.31
C THR A 184 29.24 14.09 -14.26
N ALA A 185 28.33 13.23 -14.74
CA ALA A 185 26.88 13.39 -14.57
C ALA A 185 26.34 12.63 -13.34
N VAL A 186 27.21 11.91 -12.61
CA VAL A 186 26.86 10.97 -11.54
C VAL A 186 27.18 11.57 -10.18
N TYR A 187 26.30 12.45 -9.70
CA TYR A 187 26.37 13.06 -8.37
C TYR A 187 24.97 13.51 -7.94
N ASN A 188 24.80 13.91 -6.67
CA ASN A 188 23.50 14.39 -6.22
C ASN A 188 23.15 15.74 -6.87
N GLY A 189 22.00 15.82 -7.54
CA GLY A 189 21.58 16.98 -8.32
C GLY A 189 22.01 16.95 -9.79
N GLY A 190 22.91 16.04 -10.19
CA GLY A 190 23.25 15.81 -11.58
C GLY A 190 22.15 15.04 -12.33
N VAL A 191 22.20 15.04 -13.66
CA VAL A 191 21.14 14.43 -14.49
C VAL A 191 20.99 12.91 -14.25
N ALA A 192 22.04 12.20 -13.82
CA ALA A 192 21.91 10.78 -13.47
C ALA A 192 21.10 10.56 -12.18
N SER A 193 21.03 11.58 -11.30
CA SER A 193 20.28 11.49 -10.05
C SER A 193 18.76 11.46 -10.24
N ILE A 194 18.29 11.73 -11.46
CA ILE A 194 16.90 11.56 -11.87
C ILE A 194 16.47 10.09 -11.74
N LEU A 195 17.36 9.16 -12.10
CA LEU A 195 17.06 7.73 -12.13
C LEU A 195 17.29 7.10 -10.76
N CYS A 196 18.46 7.32 -10.16
CA CYS A 196 18.87 6.68 -8.92
C CYS A 196 19.54 7.69 -8.00
N VAL A 197 19.55 7.40 -6.70
CA VAL A 197 19.93 8.40 -5.71
C VAL A 197 21.42 8.35 -5.38
N PHE A 198 22.01 9.53 -5.09
CA PHE A 198 23.40 9.71 -4.70
C PHE A 198 23.49 10.64 -3.48
N PRO A 199 24.39 10.40 -2.51
CA PRO A 199 24.58 11.26 -1.35
C PRO A 199 25.26 12.58 -1.72
N ASN A 200 25.02 13.61 -0.91
CA ASN A 200 25.71 14.90 -1.05
C ASN A 200 27.22 14.75 -0.77
N PRO A 201 28.07 15.66 -1.30
CA PRO A 201 29.52 15.61 -1.08
C PRO A 201 29.94 15.67 0.41
N ASP A 202 29.14 16.28 1.28
CA ASP A 202 29.36 16.37 2.72
C ASP A 202 28.89 15.11 3.49
N GLN A 203 28.11 14.25 2.85
CA GLN A 203 27.56 13.01 3.43
C GLN A 203 28.48 11.81 3.18
N THR A 204 29.70 11.85 3.73
CA THR A 204 30.71 10.80 3.53
C THR A 204 30.59 9.63 4.53
N ASN A 205 29.88 9.82 5.64
CA ASN A 205 29.72 8.81 6.69
C ASN A 205 28.69 7.73 6.29
N GLN A 206 29.17 6.54 5.96
CA GLN A 206 28.34 5.39 5.57
C GLN A 206 27.37 4.94 6.67
N GLY A 207 27.76 5.05 7.96
CA GLY A 207 26.88 4.70 9.07
C GLY A 207 25.69 5.66 9.21
N TYR A 208 25.93 6.95 8.93
CA TYR A 208 24.86 7.95 8.87
C TYR A 208 23.91 7.70 7.70
N LEU A 209 24.44 7.39 6.50
CA LEU A 209 23.61 7.04 5.33
C LEU A 209 22.80 5.77 5.57
N PHE A 210 23.41 4.74 6.17
CA PHE A 210 22.71 3.51 6.57
C PHE A 210 21.57 3.83 7.54
N PHE A 211 21.82 4.61 8.59
CA PHE A 211 20.81 4.95 9.59
C PHE A 211 19.61 5.68 8.96
N GLN A 212 19.85 6.57 8.01
CA GLN A 212 18.77 7.29 7.33
C GLN A 212 17.88 6.38 6.50
N GLU A 213 18.46 5.54 5.61
CA GLU A 213 17.67 4.54 4.87
C GLU A 213 16.93 3.62 5.83
N PHE A 214 17.63 3.11 6.85
CA PHE A 214 17.03 2.22 7.83
C PHE A 214 15.83 2.85 8.54
N PHE A 215 15.96 4.09 8.98
CA PHE A 215 14.89 4.81 9.67
C PHE A 215 13.69 5.07 8.76
N VAL A 216 13.95 5.57 7.55
CA VAL A 216 12.90 5.91 6.58
C VAL A 216 12.13 4.68 6.15
N ASP A 217 12.83 3.60 5.82
CA ASP A 217 12.21 2.32 5.47
C ASP A 217 11.44 1.72 6.64
N SER A 218 11.96 1.85 7.86
CA SER A 218 11.25 1.38 9.04
C SER A 218 9.96 2.15 9.27
N TYR A 219 9.99 3.48 9.11
CA TYR A 219 8.80 4.34 9.24
C TYR A 219 7.71 3.95 8.24
N ILE A 220 8.07 3.79 6.97
CA ILE A 220 7.15 3.37 5.90
C ILE A 220 6.63 1.95 6.20
N GLY A 221 7.51 1.04 6.59
CA GLY A 221 7.17 -0.35 6.91
C GLY A 221 6.14 -0.46 8.04
N ILE A 222 6.30 0.32 9.13
CA ILE A 222 5.35 0.34 10.24
C ILE A 222 3.96 0.79 9.76
N ILE A 223 3.88 1.85 8.96
CA ILE A 223 2.60 2.36 8.48
C ILE A 223 1.94 1.39 7.49
N ILE A 224 2.70 0.75 6.60
CA ILE A 224 2.18 -0.29 5.72
C ILE A 224 1.57 -1.42 6.56
N TRP A 225 2.30 -1.90 7.57
CA TRP A 225 1.81 -2.98 8.43
C TRP A 225 0.59 -2.58 9.25
N ALA A 226 0.56 -1.34 9.75
CA ALA A 226 -0.61 -0.75 10.40
C ALA A 226 -1.84 -0.65 9.50
N CYS A 227 -1.63 -0.44 8.19
CA CYS A 227 -2.71 -0.41 7.21
C CYS A 227 -3.25 -1.80 6.85
N LEU A 228 -2.40 -2.83 6.95
CA LEU A 228 -2.80 -4.23 6.74
C LEU A 228 -3.47 -4.84 7.98
N ASP A 229 -3.34 -4.18 9.13
CA ASP A 229 -3.99 -4.60 10.35
C ASP A 229 -5.49 -4.29 10.35
N ARG A 230 -6.30 -5.33 10.14
CA ARG A 230 -7.76 -5.23 10.18
C ARG A 230 -8.31 -4.78 11.54
N ALA A 231 -7.54 -4.92 12.63
CA ALA A 231 -7.98 -4.45 13.94
C ALA A 231 -7.82 -2.93 14.14
N ASN A 232 -7.12 -2.26 13.23
CA ASN A 232 -6.88 -0.82 13.33
C ASN A 232 -8.16 -0.03 13.00
N PRO A 233 -8.76 0.70 13.97
CA PRO A 233 -10.03 1.39 13.75
C PRO A 233 -9.90 2.65 12.87
N PHE A 234 -8.68 3.12 12.61
CA PHE A 234 -8.43 4.33 11.83
C PHE A 234 -8.19 4.07 10.34
N VAL A 235 -8.09 2.80 9.93
CA VAL A 235 -7.81 2.42 8.54
C VAL A 235 -9.00 1.69 7.95
N SER A 236 -9.56 2.24 6.88
CA SER A 236 -10.54 1.55 6.05
C SER A 236 -9.85 0.97 4.81
N ALA A 237 -10.42 -0.10 4.23
CA ALA A 237 -9.86 -0.71 3.02
C ALA A 237 -9.71 0.28 1.86
N GLN A 238 -10.58 1.29 1.80
CA GLN A 238 -10.56 2.35 0.80
C GLN A 238 -9.48 3.41 1.07
N SER A 239 -9.07 3.61 2.33
CA SER A 239 -8.02 4.59 2.68
C SER A 239 -6.62 4.04 2.51
N VAL A 240 -6.43 2.71 2.61
CA VAL A 240 -5.11 2.03 2.52
C VAL A 240 -4.22 2.56 1.38
N PRO A 241 -4.69 2.67 0.11
CA PRO A 241 -3.82 3.13 -0.98
C PRO A 241 -3.25 4.53 -0.76
N PHE A 242 -4.07 5.44 -0.23
CA PHE A 242 -3.69 6.83 0.00
C PHE A 242 -2.83 6.98 1.26
N THR A 243 -3.13 6.24 2.33
CA THR A 243 -2.33 6.27 3.56
C THR A 243 -0.91 5.78 3.31
N ILE A 244 -0.74 4.68 2.57
CA ILE A 244 0.59 4.16 2.21
C ILE A 244 1.32 5.15 1.29
N GLY A 245 0.63 5.71 0.28
CA GLY A 245 1.22 6.73 -0.58
C GLY A 245 1.67 7.98 0.18
N LEU A 246 0.85 8.46 1.12
CA LEU A 246 1.18 9.61 1.98
C LEU A 246 2.36 9.33 2.90
N ALA A 247 2.44 8.14 3.50
CA ALA A 247 3.59 7.75 4.33
C ALA A 247 4.90 7.86 3.54
N TYR A 248 4.90 7.39 2.28
CA TYR A 248 6.04 7.53 1.39
C TYR A 248 6.33 9.02 1.07
N ALA A 249 5.32 9.81 0.74
CA ALA A 249 5.50 11.25 0.47
C ALA A 249 6.05 12.03 1.67
N THR A 250 5.59 11.71 2.89
CA THR A 250 6.10 12.34 4.12
C THR A 250 7.61 12.14 4.25
N MET A 251 8.11 10.93 3.94
CA MET A 251 9.55 10.66 3.94
C MET A 251 10.27 11.37 2.81
N VAL A 252 9.70 11.39 1.59
CA VAL A 252 10.26 12.16 0.47
C VAL A 252 10.41 13.64 0.83
N TRP A 253 9.39 14.26 1.43
CA TRP A 253 9.45 15.68 1.80
C TRP A 253 10.39 15.96 2.98
N GLY A 254 10.35 15.11 4.01
CA GLY A 254 11.18 15.28 5.20
C GLY A 254 12.67 15.03 4.97
N PHE A 255 12.99 14.16 4.01
CA PHE A 255 14.36 13.75 3.71
C PHE A 255 14.83 14.19 2.33
N ALA A 256 14.14 15.12 1.65
CA ALA A 256 14.51 15.58 0.32
C ALA A 256 15.93 16.18 0.22
N GLY A 257 16.42 16.79 1.31
CA GLY A 257 17.80 17.28 1.39
C GLY A 257 18.84 16.17 1.63
N ASN A 258 18.37 14.97 1.94
CA ASN A 258 19.17 13.77 2.16
C ASN A 258 18.84 12.72 1.08
N THR A 259 19.60 11.64 1.07
CA THR A 259 19.51 10.65 0.00
C THR A 259 18.79 9.41 0.53
N ILE A 260 17.58 9.18 0.00
CA ILE A 260 16.74 8.05 0.35
C ILE A 260 16.24 7.32 -0.90
N SER A 261 16.34 6.00 -0.88
CA SER A 261 15.95 5.09 -1.94
C SER A 261 14.62 4.44 -1.63
N THR A 262 14.45 4.00 -0.37
CA THR A 262 13.24 3.41 0.22
C THR A 262 12.73 2.10 -0.40
N ASN A 263 13.31 1.64 -1.51
CA ASN A 263 12.87 0.45 -2.21
C ASN A 263 13.97 -0.11 -3.12
N LEU A 264 14.38 -1.35 -2.83
CA LEU A 264 15.36 -2.11 -3.61
C LEU A 264 15.02 -2.14 -5.10
N ALA A 265 13.79 -2.49 -5.46
CA ALA A 265 13.40 -2.63 -6.85
C ALA A 265 13.39 -1.29 -7.58
N ARG A 266 12.91 -0.23 -6.91
CA ARG A 266 12.97 1.14 -7.44
C ARG A 266 14.41 1.48 -7.80
N ASP A 267 15.32 1.42 -6.83
CA ASP A 267 16.68 1.92 -7.01
C ASP A 267 17.52 1.01 -7.89
N LEU A 268 17.53 -0.31 -7.67
CA LEU A 268 18.28 -1.22 -8.52
C LEU A 268 17.79 -1.17 -9.98
N GLY A 269 16.47 -1.17 -10.20
CA GLY A 269 15.89 -1.15 -11.54
C GLY A 269 16.28 0.10 -12.33
N THR A 270 16.11 1.28 -11.75
CA THR A 270 16.49 2.54 -12.42
C THR A 270 18.00 2.78 -12.42
N ARG A 271 18.75 2.27 -11.44
CA ARG A 271 20.22 2.34 -11.41
C ARG A 271 20.87 1.48 -12.48
N ILE A 272 20.27 0.35 -12.85
CA ILE A 272 20.69 -0.42 -14.04
C ILE A 272 20.53 0.46 -15.30
N VAL A 273 19.41 1.18 -15.44
CA VAL A 273 19.23 2.14 -16.54
C VAL A 273 20.27 3.26 -16.47
N ALA A 274 20.54 3.79 -15.29
CA ALA A 274 21.56 4.81 -15.11
C ALA A 274 22.95 4.30 -15.53
N ALA A 275 23.30 3.05 -15.20
CA ALA A 275 24.56 2.46 -15.63
C ALA A 275 24.66 2.28 -17.15
N ILE A 276 23.55 1.96 -17.82
CA ILE A 276 23.50 1.85 -19.30
C ILE A 276 23.80 3.20 -19.97
N PHE A 277 23.23 4.29 -19.45
CA PHE A 277 23.29 5.60 -20.12
C PHE A 277 24.38 6.55 -19.58
N PHE A 278 24.80 6.41 -18.33
CA PHE A 278 25.78 7.26 -17.65
C PHE A 278 27.06 6.52 -17.25
N GLY A 279 27.10 5.19 -17.35
CA GLY A 279 28.28 4.37 -17.10
C GLY A 279 28.30 3.72 -15.71
N GLY A 280 29.29 2.84 -15.48
CA GLY A 280 29.42 2.04 -14.26
C GLY A 280 29.59 2.85 -12.96
N GLU A 281 29.93 4.13 -13.07
CA GLU A 281 30.00 5.06 -11.95
C GLU A 281 28.67 5.14 -11.18
N ALA A 282 27.52 4.86 -11.82
CA ALA A 282 26.22 4.75 -11.15
C ALA A 282 26.19 3.75 -9.98
N PHE A 283 27.08 2.76 -9.94
CA PHE A 283 27.22 1.80 -8.84
C PHE A 283 28.38 2.11 -7.89
N THR A 284 29.47 2.71 -8.40
CA THR A 284 30.71 2.91 -7.62
C THR A 284 30.83 4.32 -7.01
N ALA A 285 30.02 5.28 -7.45
CA ALA A 285 30.02 6.64 -6.94
C ALA A 285 29.81 6.71 -5.42
N SER A 286 30.33 7.79 -4.83
CA SER A 286 30.13 8.14 -3.42
C SER A 286 30.45 7.01 -2.44
N SER A 287 31.66 6.47 -2.55
CA SER A 287 32.14 5.37 -1.70
C SER A 287 31.27 4.11 -1.78
N SER A 288 30.74 3.81 -2.97
CA SER A 288 29.84 2.67 -3.22
C SER A 288 28.55 2.70 -2.39
N TYR A 289 27.93 3.88 -2.23
CA TYR A 289 26.63 4.03 -1.54
C TYR A 289 25.51 3.15 -2.13
N SER A 290 25.65 2.67 -3.37
CA SER A 290 24.64 1.83 -4.04
C SER A 290 24.20 0.60 -3.23
N TRP A 291 25.08 -0.04 -2.45
CA TRP A 291 24.65 -1.17 -1.62
C TRP A 291 23.72 -0.73 -0.48
N ILE A 292 23.91 0.48 0.06
CA ILE A 292 23.06 1.07 1.10
C ILE A 292 21.66 1.31 0.52
N SER A 293 21.59 2.01 -0.61
CA SER A 293 20.33 2.34 -1.27
C SER A 293 19.54 1.10 -1.73
N ILE A 294 20.25 0.03 -2.11
CA ILE A 294 19.62 -1.20 -2.64
C ILE A 294 19.20 -2.14 -1.51
N LEU A 295 20.05 -2.37 -0.50
CA LEU A 295 19.88 -3.52 0.41
C LEU A 295 19.36 -3.16 1.80
N VAL A 296 19.53 -1.93 2.28
CA VAL A 296 19.21 -1.55 3.68
C VAL A 296 17.70 -1.58 3.95
N ASN A 297 16.89 -1.37 2.91
CA ASN A 297 15.45 -1.42 3.03
C ASN A 297 14.92 -2.79 3.49
N ILE A 298 15.63 -3.90 3.18
CA ILE A 298 15.25 -5.26 3.60
C ILE A 298 15.29 -5.40 5.13
N PRO A 299 16.45 -5.27 5.80
CA PRO A 299 16.50 -5.39 7.26
C PRO A 299 15.67 -4.33 7.97
N ALA A 300 15.54 -3.12 7.42
CA ALA A 300 14.69 -2.06 7.96
C ALA A 300 13.20 -2.44 7.95
N THR A 301 12.70 -2.95 6.83
CA THR A 301 11.30 -3.38 6.72
C THR A 301 11.03 -4.61 7.61
N ILE A 302 11.98 -5.55 7.69
CA ILE A 302 11.87 -6.71 8.60
C ILE A 302 11.80 -6.23 10.06
N PHE A 303 12.65 -5.28 10.44
CA PHE A 303 12.62 -4.67 11.77
C PHE A 303 11.27 -3.99 12.04
N ALA A 304 10.77 -3.17 11.12
CA ALA A 304 9.48 -2.48 11.25
C ALA A 304 8.30 -3.43 11.40
N THR A 305 8.24 -4.47 10.56
CA THR A 305 7.17 -5.47 10.63
C THR A 305 7.26 -6.29 11.91
N GLY A 306 8.47 -6.68 12.34
CA GLY A 306 8.68 -7.31 13.64
C GLY A 306 8.26 -6.40 14.81
N TYR A 307 8.65 -5.12 14.78
CA TYR A 307 8.22 -4.13 15.77
C TYR A 307 6.70 -4.05 15.87
N TYR A 308 6.01 -3.97 14.72
CA TYR A 308 4.56 -3.92 14.71
C TYR A 308 3.93 -5.22 15.22
N GLU A 309 4.37 -6.38 14.71
CA GLU A 309 3.85 -7.70 15.10
C GLU A 309 4.00 -7.97 16.60
N PHE A 310 5.16 -7.65 17.18
CA PHE A 310 5.46 -8.01 18.56
C PHE A 310 4.98 -6.97 19.58
N LEU A 311 4.94 -5.68 19.20
CA LEU A 311 4.70 -4.59 20.17
C LEU A 311 3.39 -3.84 19.94
N MET A 312 2.86 -3.83 18.71
CA MET A 312 1.67 -3.03 18.36
C MET A 312 0.44 -3.88 18.07
N ARG A 313 0.60 -5.04 17.44
CA ARG A 313 -0.51 -5.90 17.01
C ARG A 313 -1.12 -6.61 18.22
N ASP A 314 -2.37 -6.29 18.53
CA ASP A 314 -3.14 -7.02 19.55
C ASP A 314 -3.87 -8.22 18.91
N SER A 315 -3.32 -9.41 19.13
CA SER A 315 -3.91 -10.66 18.64
C SER A 315 -5.31 -10.94 19.21
N LEU A 316 -5.61 -10.53 20.44
CA LEU A 316 -6.92 -10.74 21.07
C LEU A 316 -7.98 -9.85 20.43
N GLN A 317 -7.63 -8.59 20.14
CA GLN A 317 -8.52 -7.67 19.43
C GLN A 317 -8.85 -8.19 18.03
N LYS A 318 -7.87 -8.76 17.30
CA LYS A 318 -8.10 -9.38 15.99
C LYS A 318 -9.04 -10.58 16.07
N ILE A 319 -8.89 -11.42 17.10
CA ILE A 319 -9.79 -12.56 17.32
C ILE A 319 -11.20 -12.08 17.67
N GLN A 320 -11.33 -11.09 18.56
CA GLN A 320 -12.62 -10.51 18.95
C GLN A 320 -13.40 -9.96 17.75
N GLN A 321 -12.72 -9.30 16.82
CA GLN A 321 -13.34 -8.75 15.61
C GLN A 321 -13.56 -9.81 14.51
N GLY A 322 -13.22 -11.08 14.75
CA GLY A 322 -13.38 -12.16 13.78
C GLY A 322 -12.38 -12.09 12.62
N HIS A 323 -11.23 -11.45 12.84
CA HIS A 323 -10.17 -11.31 11.83
C HIS A 323 -9.04 -12.34 11.99
N ALA A 324 -9.07 -13.15 13.05
CA ALA A 324 -8.16 -14.27 13.27
C ALA A 324 -8.88 -15.38 14.06
N GLU A 325 -8.53 -16.64 13.79
CA GLU A 325 -9.03 -17.81 14.52
C GLU A 325 -7.86 -18.51 15.23
N HIS A 326 -8.11 -19.01 16.45
CA HIS A 326 -7.13 -19.81 17.17
C HIS A 326 -6.95 -21.17 16.49
N LYS A 327 -5.72 -21.71 16.49
CA LYS A 327 -5.39 -22.98 15.81
C LYS A 327 -6.27 -24.15 16.25
N ASP A 328 -6.61 -24.20 17.54
CA ASP A 328 -7.48 -25.22 18.14
C ASP A 328 -8.96 -24.78 18.22
N GLY A 329 -9.38 -23.81 17.37
CA GLY A 329 -10.73 -23.28 17.34
C GLY A 329 -11.14 -22.52 18.60
N GLU A 330 -12.45 -22.39 18.83
CA GLU A 330 -13.02 -21.68 19.99
C GLU A 330 -12.56 -22.30 21.32
N GLU A 331 -12.43 -23.62 21.42
CA GLU A 331 -11.97 -24.27 22.65
C GLU A 331 -10.55 -23.85 23.07
N GLY A 332 -9.64 -23.72 22.10
CA GLY A 332 -8.28 -23.24 22.39
C GLY A 332 -8.25 -21.78 22.82
N LEU A 333 -9.09 -20.96 22.18
CA LEU A 333 -9.27 -19.56 22.56
C LEU A 333 -9.82 -19.43 23.99
N HIS A 334 -10.83 -20.22 24.35
CA HIS A 334 -11.40 -20.24 25.69
C HIS A 334 -10.35 -20.59 26.75
N ARG A 335 -9.54 -21.64 26.51
CA ARG A 335 -8.44 -22.02 27.43
C ARG A 335 -7.41 -20.90 27.60
N HIS A 336 -7.10 -20.17 26.52
CA HIS A 336 -6.15 -19.07 26.57
C HIS A 336 -6.71 -17.87 27.33
N ILE A 337 -7.93 -17.43 26.99
CA ILE A 337 -8.62 -16.33 27.68
C ILE A 337 -8.77 -16.63 29.16
N SER A 338 -9.14 -17.86 29.53
CA SER A 338 -9.25 -18.25 30.93
C SER A 338 -7.93 -18.25 31.69
N LYS A 339 -6.82 -18.61 31.04
CA LYS A 339 -5.48 -18.48 31.65
C LYS A 339 -5.04 -17.02 31.84
N VAL A 340 -5.37 -16.14 30.90
CA VAL A 340 -4.90 -14.74 30.92
C VAL A 340 -5.77 -13.86 31.82
N THR A 341 -7.09 -14.02 31.76
CA THR A 341 -8.03 -13.19 32.53
C THR A 341 -8.32 -13.73 33.93
N GLY A 342 -7.99 -15.00 34.19
CA GLY A 342 -8.39 -15.72 35.40
C GLY A 342 -9.89 -16.04 35.46
N VAL A 343 -10.65 -15.72 34.41
CA VAL A 343 -12.09 -15.98 34.31
C VAL A 343 -12.31 -17.29 33.56
N ASP A 344 -12.92 -18.28 34.20
CA ASP A 344 -13.22 -19.54 33.55
C ASP A 344 -14.42 -19.39 32.59
N VAL A 345 -14.13 -19.20 31.30
CA VAL A 345 -15.11 -19.00 30.23
C VAL A 345 -15.72 -20.36 29.82
N ALA A 346 -15.33 -21.47 30.44
CA ALA A 346 -16.01 -22.76 30.31
C ALA A 346 -17.09 -22.96 31.39
N ASN A 347 -17.24 -22.04 32.34
CA ASN A 347 -18.21 -22.18 33.43
C ASN A 347 -19.63 -21.78 32.98
N PRO A 348 -20.63 -22.69 32.95
CA PRO A 348 -21.98 -22.42 32.44
C PRO A 348 -22.74 -21.27 33.14
N ALA A 349 -22.21 -20.74 34.24
CA ALA A 349 -22.75 -19.54 34.88
C ALA A 349 -22.75 -18.28 33.97
N TRP A 350 -21.89 -18.19 32.95
CA TRP A 350 -21.87 -17.03 32.03
C TRP A 350 -22.89 -17.14 30.87
N GLU A 351 -23.39 -18.35 30.54
CA GLU A 351 -24.42 -18.55 29.52
C GLU A 351 -25.76 -17.88 29.90
N THR A 352 -25.98 -17.62 31.19
CA THR A 352 -27.23 -17.05 31.70
C THR A 352 -27.40 -15.54 31.49
N ASN A 353 -26.36 -14.83 31.01
CA ASN A 353 -26.42 -13.36 30.81
C ASN A 353 -26.25 -12.89 29.36
N ARG A 354 -26.09 -13.79 28.38
CA ARG A 354 -26.47 -13.47 26.99
C ARG A 354 -27.93 -13.86 26.87
N GLY A 355 -28.80 -12.87 27.05
CA GLY A 355 -30.25 -13.03 26.90
C GLY A 355 -30.57 -13.88 25.68
N ALA A 356 -31.47 -14.84 25.88
CA ALA A 356 -32.06 -15.66 24.85
C ALA A 356 -32.40 -14.82 23.61
N MET A 357 -31.53 -14.84 22.61
CA MET A 357 -31.98 -14.61 21.24
C MET A 357 -32.70 -15.89 20.86
N ASN A 358 -34.02 -15.84 20.98
CA ASN A 358 -34.95 -16.86 20.49
C ASN A 358 -34.47 -17.36 19.12
N THR A 359 -34.20 -18.66 19.03
CA THR A 359 -34.03 -19.42 17.78
C THR A 359 -35.36 -19.65 17.06
N ALA A 360 -36.30 -18.73 17.23
CA ALA A 360 -37.63 -18.77 16.66
C ALA A 360 -37.95 -17.43 16.01
N ASP A 361 -37.16 -17.04 15.02
CA ASP A 361 -37.62 -16.19 13.90
C ASP A 361 -36.66 -16.35 12.71
N GLY A 362 -37.25 -16.66 11.56
CA GLY A 362 -36.55 -17.08 10.34
C GLY A 362 -35.75 -15.97 9.66
N VAL A 363 -34.72 -16.42 8.94
CA VAL A 363 -34.09 -15.84 7.73
C VAL A 363 -34.18 -14.32 7.57
N ARG A 364 -33.03 -13.63 7.67
CA ARG A 364 -32.67 -12.57 6.70
C ARG A 364 -31.20 -12.61 6.31
N GLU A 365 -31.03 -12.32 5.03
CA GLU A 365 -29.86 -12.48 4.17
C GLU A 365 -28.61 -11.72 4.62
N LYS A 366 -27.45 -12.31 4.35
CA LYS A 366 -26.20 -11.58 4.15
C LYS A 366 -26.40 -10.62 2.97
N GLN A 367 -26.39 -9.33 3.22
CA GLN A 367 -26.09 -8.33 2.20
C GLN A 367 -24.63 -7.87 2.36
N PHE A 368 -23.99 -7.70 1.22
CA PHE A 368 -22.60 -7.32 1.02
C PHE A 368 -22.16 -6.05 1.78
#